data_AF-A0A7Y9H6E4-F1
#
_entry.id   AF-A0A7Y9H6E4-F1
#
_cell.length_a   1.000
_cell.length_b   1.000
_cell.length_c   1.000
_cell.angle_alpha   90.00
_cell.angle_beta   90.00
_cell.angle_gamma   90.00
#
_symmetry.space_group_name_H-M   'P 1'
#
loop_
_entity.id
_entity.type
_entity.pdbx_description
1 polymer ?
#
loop_
_entity_poly.entity_id
_entity_poly.type
_entity_poly.pdbx_seq_one_letter_code
_entity_poly.pdbx_strand_id
1 'polypeptide(L)'
;MTLTGLGVFVLGVALLARFYAYDRLAVVPLDQDTVSVSEGPGATIFDIASQQEITVDLVSTRNVVGDVEASEEASDELGRDIAVWETLVYTDEPGAVVDADNPPRSGTHDRVAFDRHTGEAVACCDTFTSTSSDDRGEEIRDTIAFKGLYFKFPFQTEQKTYQFWDGSLGEAVDIDFKGTETIEGLETYRFEQTIPPSDIGDITAPASFFGIDEDGDVTLDRVYGNTRTLWIEPETGVIIRGQEDQLTVAEYEGEQVATLTDVTIGYNPETIKDNAETYSALATQLKAIRIWVPIGGAILGLILLAAGLVLLLRNRRQEPSLKPKL
;
A
#
# COMPACT_ATOMS: atom_id res chain seq x y z
N MET A 1 -16.79 -44.44 18.12
CA MET A 1 -16.39 -43.27 18.94
C MET A 1 -15.28 -42.47 18.28
N THR A 2 -14.24 -43.10 17.71
CA THR A 2 -13.14 -42.44 16.99
C THR A 2 -13.59 -41.53 15.83
N LEU A 3 -14.48 -41.99 14.93
CA LEU A 3 -14.94 -41.19 13.79
C LEU A 3 -15.78 -39.96 14.21
N THR A 4 -16.63 -40.12 15.22
CA THR A 4 -17.41 -38.99 15.77
C THR A 4 -16.49 -37.97 16.44
N GLY A 5 -15.52 -38.41 17.24
CA GLY A 5 -14.54 -37.52 17.88
C GLY A 5 -13.68 -36.77 16.85
N LEU A 6 -13.23 -37.44 15.80
CA LEU A 6 -12.51 -36.80 14.69
C LEU A 6 -13.39 -35.79 13.93
N GLY A 7 -14.66 -36.11 13.70
CA GLY A 7 -15.61 -35.18 13.08
C GLY A 7 -15.78 -33.89 13.89
N VAL A 8 -15.97 -34.00 15.21
CA VAL A 8 -16.03 -32.82 16.11
C VAL A 8 -14.72 -32.02 16.06
N PHE A 9 -13.58 -32.70 16.11
CA PHE A 9 -12.27 -32.04 16.06
C PHE A 9 -12.07 -31.25 14.76
N VAL A 10 -12.37 -31.84 13.61
CA VAL A 10 -12.23 -31.18 12.29
C VAL A 10 -13.16 -29.96 12.19
N LEU A 11 -14.39 -30.06 12.70
CA LEU A 11 -15.28 -28.90 12.79
C LEU A 11 -14.72 -27.80 13.71
N GLY A 12 -14.12 -28.19 14.84
CA GLY A 12 -13.43 -27.27 15.74
C GLY A 12 -12.32 -26.51 15.03
N VAL A 13 -11.47 -27.21 14.26
CA VAL A 13 -10.40 -26.58 13.46
C VAL A 13 -10.98 -25.66 12.39
N ALA A 14 -12.05 -26.04 11.71
CA ALA A 14 -12.71 -25.21 10.70
C ALA A 14 -13.23 -23.89 11.29
N LEU A 15 -13.84 -23.94 12.47
CA LEU A 15 -14.31 -22.77 13.20
C LEU A 15 -13.14 -21.90 13.68
N LEU A 16 -12.09 -22.51 14.25
CA LEU A 16 -10.90 -21.79 14.69
C LEU A 16 -10.19 -21.09 13.53
N ALA A 17 -10.09 -21.74 12.36
CA ALA A 17 -9.51 -21.12 11.18
C ALA A 17 -10.27 -19.84 10.79
N ARG A 18 -11.60 -19.92 10.73
CA ARG A 18 -12.44 -18.80 10.28
C ARG A 18 -12.56 -17.65 11.27
N PHE A 19 -12.67 -17.96 12.56
CA PHE A 19 -13.04 -17.00 13.60
C PHE A 19 -11.89 -16.59 14.52
N TYR A 20 -10.69 -17.15 14.35
CA TYR A 20 -9.55 -16.87 15.21
C TYR A 20 -8.23 -16.77 14.45
N ALA A 21 -7.95 -17.68 13.51
CA ALA A 21 -6.66 -17.71 12.83
C ALA A 21 -6.54 -16.61 11.78
N TYR A 22 -7.59 -16.34 11.00
CA TYR A 22 -7.55 -15.34 9.94
C TYR A 22 -7.13 -13.96 10.46
N ASP A 23 -7.82 -13.43 11.47
CA ASP A 23 -7.55 -12.07 12.00
C ASP A 23 -6.14 -11.94 12.62
N ARG A 24 -5.49 -13.05 12.99
CA ARG A 24 -4.09 -13.01 13.49
C ARG A 24 -3.04 -13.14 12.41
N LEU A 25 -3.44 -13.57 11.22
CA LEU A 25 -2.52 -13.80 10.09
C LEU A 25 -2.67 -12.72 9.03
N ALA A 26 -3.86 -12.15 8.89
CA ALA A 26 -4.13 -10.96 8.09
C ALA A 26 -3.73 -9.70 8.86
N VAL A 27 -2.45 -9.59 9.21
CA VAL A 27 -1.88 -8.46 9.93
C VAL A 27 -0.57 -8.05 9.27
N VAL A 28 -0.38 -6.76 9.06
CA VAL A 28 0.85 -6.21 8.46
C VAL A 28 2.05 -6.46 9.38
N PRO A 29 3.23 -6.88 8.85
CA PRO A 29 4.45 -7.04 9.66
C PRO A 29 4.98 -5.70 10.18
N LEU A 30 5.73 -5.72 11.26
CA LEU A 30 6.34 -4.51 11.83
C LEU A 30 7.71 -4.21 11.21
N ASP A 31 8.43 -5.25 10.79
CA ASP A 31 9.80 -5.26 10.30
C ASP A 31 9.87 -5.18 8.77
N GLN A 32 9.00 -4.35 8.18
CA GLN A 32 8.98 -4.13 6.73
C GLN A 32 10.35 -3.65 6.25
N ASP A 33 10.84 -4.22 5.16
CA ASP A 33 12.04 -3.78 4.46
C ASP A 33 11.86 -4.09 2.98
N THR A 34 11.54 -3.05 2.19
CA THR A 34 11.25 -3.21 0.77
C THR A 34 11.78 -2.06 -0.06
N VAL A 35 12.20 -2.39 -1.27
CA VAL A 35 12.56 -1.44 -2.32
C VAL A 35 11.64 -1.65 -3.50
N SER A 36 11.13 -0.56 -4.06
CA SER A 36 10.33 -0.55 -5.29
C SER A 36 10.87 0.50 -6.23
N VAL A 37 10.92 0.19 -7.53
CA VAL A 37 11.49 1.06 -8.56
C VAL A 37 10.43 1.37 -9.60
N SER A 38 10.27 2.65 -9.89
CA SER A 38 9.41 3.16 -10.95
C SER A 38 10.24 3.82 -12.04
N GLU A 39 9.78 3.70 -13.28
CA GLU A 39 10.41 4.29 -14.46
C GLU A 39 9.45 5.26 -15.13
N GLY A 40 9.95 6.45 -15.48
CA GLY A 40 9.22 7.51 -16.17
C GLY A 40 9.99 7.97 -17.41
N PRO A 41 9.85 7.26 -18.55
CA PRO A 41 10.59 7.60 -19.76
C PRO A 41 10.07 8.88 -20.42
N GLY A 42 10.96 9.69 -20.98
CA GLY A 42 10.62 10.91 -21.72
C GLY A 42 9.90 11.97 -20.87
N ALA A 43 10.21 12.05 -19.58
CA ALA A 43 9.69 13.08 -18.70
C ALA A 43 10.16 14.47 -19.16
N THR A 44 9.27 15.46 -19.07
CA THR A 44 9.65 16.87 -19.18
C THR A 44 9.86 17.41 -17.77
N ILE A 45 11.03 17.97 -17.49
CA ILE A 45 11.32 18.64 -16.21
C ILE A 45 11.89 20.02 -16.45
N PHE A 46 11.67 20.93 -15.51
CA PHE A 46 12.39 22.20 -15.49
C PHE A 46 13.76 22.01 -14.82
N ASP A 47 14.83 22.08 -15.61
CA ASP A 47 16.19 21.89 -15.09
C ASP A 47 16.78 23.22 -14.64
N ILE A 48 17.02 23.34 -13.32
CA ILE A 48 17.51 24.58 -12.69
C ILE A 48 18.90 24.98 -13.20
N ALA A 49 19.76 24.00 -13.51
CA ALA A 49 21.12 24.26 -13.95
C ALA A 49 21.17 24.89 -15.35
N SER A 50 20.32 24.42 -16.27
CA SER A 50 20.19 24.95 -17.62
C SER A 50 19.11 26.02 -17.77
N GLN A 51 18.26 26.23 -16.75
CA GLN A 51 17.16 27.20 -16.72
C GLN A 51 16.17 27.03 -17.87
N GLN A 52 15.87 25.78 -18.20
CA GLN A 52 14.98 25.43 -19.30
C GLN A 52 14.31 24.08 -19.06
N GLU A 53 13.21 23.86 -19.77
CA GLU A 53 12.59 22.55 -19.86
C GLU A 53 13.49 21.59 -20.65
N ILE A 54 13.76 20.42 -20.09
CA ILE A 54 14.49 19.34 -20.74
C ILE A 54 13.65 18.07 -20.75
N THR A 55 13.92 17.20 -21.73
CA THR A 55 13.36 15.86 -21.78
C THR A 55 14.40 14.86 -21.30
N VAL A 56 14.04 14.05 -20.30
CA VAL A 56 14.93 13.06 -19.69
C VAL A 56 14.13 11.86 -19.20
N ASP A 57 14.78 10.70 -19.11
CA ASP A 57 14.19 9.55 -18.44
C ASP A 57 14.38 9.68 -16.92
N LEU A 58 13.39 9.28 -16.14
CA LEU A 58 13.45 9.30 -14.68
C LEU A 58 13.33 7.89 -14.10
N VAL A 59 14.06 7.65 -13.02
CA VAL A 59 13.94 6.48 -12.15
C VAL A 59 13.63 6.97 -10.74
N SER A 60 12.50 6.53 -10.20
CA SER A 60 12.09 6.80 -8.83
C SER A 60 12.24 5.54 -7.98
N THR A 61 13.03 5.62 -6.92
CA THR A 61 13.23 4.51 -5.99
C THR A 61 12.55 4.82 -4.67
N ARG A 62 11.74 3.89 -4.19
CA ARG A 62 11.08 3.97 -2.90
C ARG A 62 11.58 2.88 -1.98
N ASN A 63 12.13 3.29 -0.85
CA ASN A 63 12.47 2.43 0.27
C ASN A 63 11.38 2.56 1.32
N VAL A 64 10.97 1.44 1.92
CA VAL A 64 10.04 1.43 3.05
C VAL A 64 10.65 0.54 4.13
N VAL A 65 10.84 1.11 5.31
CA VAL A 65 11.41 0.43 6.48
C VAL A 65 10.49 0.60 7.68
N GLY A 66 10.23 -0.50 8.38
CA GLY A 66 9.40 -0.48 9.58
C GLY A 66 10.20 -0.19 10.85
N ASP A 67 9.68 0.70 11.68
CA ASP A 67 10.19 0.99 13.03
C ASP A 67 9.46 0.08 14.03
N VAL A 68 10.06 -1.08 14.33
CA VAL A 68 9.47 -2.11 15.18
C VAL A 68 9.21 -1.59 16.59
N GLU A 69 10.17 -0.87 17.17
CA GLU A 69 10.07 -0.35 18.54
C GLU A 69 8.94 0.67 18.65
N ALA A 70 8.89 1.66 17.75
CA ALA A 70 7.81 2.63 17.74
C ALA A 70 6.45 2.01 17.44
N SER A 71 6.39 0.95 16.63
CA SER A 71 5.16 0.22 16.35
C SER A 71 4.63 -0.52 17.57
N GLU A 72 5.51 -1.17 18.34
CA GLU A 72 5.14 -1.85 19.60
C GLU A 72 4.66 -0.84 20.64
N GLU A 73 5.40 0.26 20.83
CA GLU A 73 5.01 1.34 21.75
C GLU A 73 3.65 1.94 21.37
N ALA A 74 3.45 2.29 20.09
CA ALA A 74 2.20 2.82 19.60
C ALA A 74 1.03 1.84 19.78
N SER A 75 1.29 0.56 19.57
CA SER A 75 0.27 -0.48 19.73
C SER A 75 -0.16 -0.63 21.19
N ASP A 76 0.80 -0.60 22.11
CA ASP A 76 0.56 -0.66 23.56
C ASP A 76 -0.18 0.59 24.06
N GLU A 77 0.21 1.78 23.60
CA GLU A 77 -0.42 3.04 24.00
C GLU A 77 -1.87 3.13 23.50
N LEU A 78 -2.11 2.76 22.25
CA LEU A 78 -3.42 2.91 21.60
C LEU A 78 -4.33 1.69 21.77
N GLY A 79 -3.81 0.57 22.29
CA GLY A 79 -4.57 -0.66 22.53
C GLY A 79 -5.09 -1.32 21.25
N ARG A 80 -4.39 -1.15 20.13
CA ARG A 80 -4.70 -1.74 18.81
C ARG A 80 -3.41 -1.93 17.99
N ASP A 81 -3.46 -2.78 16.97
CA ASP A 81 -2.28 -3.11 16.17
C ASP A 81 -1.89 -1.94 15.24
N ILE A 82 -0.84 -1.21 15.59
CA ILE A 82 -0.29 -0.07 14.82
C ILE A 82 1.09 -0.44 14.25
N ALA A 83 1.33 -0.03 13.01
CA ALA A 83 2.65 -0.03 12.40
C ALA A 83 3.09 1.42 12.17
N VAL A 84 4.36 1.70 12.45
CA VAL A 84 5.04 2.97 12.19
C VAL A 84 6.14 2.67 11.20
N TRP A 85 6.00 3.15 9.97
CA TRP A 85 6.95 2.93 8.90
C TRP A 85 7.50 4.26 8.38
N GLU A 86 8.77 4.24 7.99
CA GLU A 86 9.41 5.34 7.29
C GLU A 86 9.54 4.97 5.81
N THR A 87 9.31 5.93 4.92
CA THR A 87 9.52 5.77 3.50
C THR A 87 10.36 6.90 2.93
N LEU A 88 11.40 6.52 2.20
CA LEU A 88 12.23 7.46 1.45
C LEU A 88 11.99 7.20 -0.03
N VAL A 89 11.46 8.21 -0.71
CA VAL A 89 11.31 8.24 -2.17
C VAL A 89 12.33 9.23 -2.72
N TYR A 90 13.14 8.81 -3.68
CA TYR A 90 14.03 9.72 -4.40
C TYR A 90 14.01 9.43 -5.89
N THR A 91 14.18 10.47 -6.69
CA THR A 91 14.09 10.38 -8.15
C THR A 91 15.28 11.05 -8.80
N ASP A 92 15.84 10.39 -9.80
CA ASP A 92 16.95 10.90 -10.62
C ASP A 92 16.95 10.25 -12.01
N GLU A 93 17.96 10.54 -12.83
CA GLU A 93 18.19 9.90 -14.12
C GLU A 93 18.64 8.43 -13.95
N PRO A 94 18.35 7.55 -14.93
CA PRO A 94 18.81 6.17 -14.91
C PRO A 94 20.33 6.05 -14.71
N GLY A 95 20.73 5.30 -13.67
CA GLY A 95 22.13 5.04 -13.36
C GLY A 95 22.86 6.15 -12.60
N ALA A 96 22.16 7.20 -12.18
CA ALA A 96 22.71 8.18 -11.25
C ALA A 96 23.12 7.52 -9.93
N VAL A 97 24.25 7.96 -9.37
CA VAL A 97 24.69 7.58 -8.03
C VAL A 97 24.12 8.61 -7.07
N VAL A 98 23.22 8.19 -6.19
CA VAL A 98 22.61 9.05 -5.17
C VAL A 98 23.33 8.84 -3.85
N ASP A 99 23.99 9.89 -3.36
CA ASP A 99 24.70 9.90 -2.07
C ASP A 99 24.76 11.33 -1.50
N ALA A 100 25.48 11.51 -0.40
CA ALA A 100 25.59 12.82 0.26
C ALA A 100 26.31 13.88 -0.60
N ASP A 101 27.18 13.45 -1.53
CA ASP A 101 27.90 14.34 -2.45
C ASP A 101 27.11 14.57 -3.76
N ASN A 102 26.17 13.67 -4.08
CA ASN A 102 25.32 13.68 -5.26
C ASN A 102 23.85 13.52 -4.84
N PRO A 103 23.21 14.59 -4.31
CA PRO A 103 21.83 14.52 -3.88
C PRO A 103 20.90 14.25 -5.08
N PRO A 104 19.77 13.56 -4.87
CA PRO A 104 18.84 13.26 -5.94
C PRO A 104 18.15 14.54 -6.44
N ARG A 105 17.64 14.52 -7.68
CA ARG A 105 16.83 15.63 -8.23
C ARG A 105 15.61 15.98 -7.37
N SER A 106 14.97 14.97 -6.79
CA SER A 106 13.90 15.16 -5.80
C SER A 106 13.93 14.05 -4.76
N GLY A 107 13.49 14.37 -3.55
CA GLY A 107 13.38 13.42 -2.46
C GLY A 107 12.27 13.77 -1.49
N THR A 108 11.60 12.76 -0.97
CA THR A 108 10.60 12.87 0.10
C THR A 108 10.85 11.77 1.12
N HIS A 109 10.85 12.14 2.40
CA HIS A 109 10.98 11.23 3.51
C HIS A 109 9.79 11.40 4.46
N ASP A 110 8.98 10.35 4.56
CA ASP A 110 7.77 10.35 5.38
C ASP A 110 7.86 9.30 6.47
N ARG A 111 7.43 9.67 7.68
CA ARG A 111 7.14 8.73 8.78
C ARG A 111 5.63 8.65 8.96
N VAL A 112 5.05 7.47 8.75
CA VAL A 112 3.61 7.25 8.72
C VAL A 112 3.24 6.15 9.70
N ALA A 113 2.28 6.43 10.58
CA ALA A 113 1.65 5.43 11.43
C ALA A 113 0.30 5.00 10.85
N PHE A 114 -0.03 3.72 10.90
CA PHE A 114 -1.27 3.19 10.34
C PHE A 114 -1.75 1.92 11.03
N ASP A 115 -3.04 1.63 10.92
CA ASP A 115 -3.65 0.41 11.45
C ASP A 115 -3.25 -0.81 10.63
N ARG A 116 -2.73 -1.85 11.30
CA ARG A 116 -2.14 -3.02 10.66
C ARG A 116 -3.15 -3.95 9.98
N HIS A 117 -4.45 -3.74 10.18
CA HIS A 117 -5.52 -4.52 9.56
C HIS A 117 -6.20 -3.73 8.45
N THR A 118 -6.51 -2.46 8.69
CA THR A 118 -7.24 -1.64 7.73
C THR A 118 -6.33 -0.90 6.74
N GLY A 119 -5.07 -0.63 7.08
CA GLY A 119 -4.18 0.21 6.28
C GLY A 119 -4.46 1.71 6.40
N GLU A 120 -5.43 2.12 7.23
CA GLU A 120 -5.77 3.52 7.46
C GLU A 120 -4.71 4.21 8.31
N ALA A 121 -4.29 5.39 7.88
CA ALA A 121 -3.36 6.24 8.61
C ALA A 121 -3.92 6.65 9.99
N VAL A 122 -3.02 6.79 10.95
CA VAL A 122 -3.29 7.17 12.34
C VAL A 122 -2.40 8.34 12.69
N ALA A 123 -3.02 9.44 13.16
CA ALA A 123 -2.29 10.61 13.64
C ALA A 123 -1.70 10.35 15.03
N CYS A 124 -0.47 9.83 15.09
CA CYS A 124 0.31 9.56 16.32
C CYS A 124 1.81 9.55 16.00
N CYS A 125 2.64 9.13 16.97
CA CYS A 125 3.91 8.48 16.66
C CYS A 125 4.94 9.34 15.91
N ASP A 126 4.89 10.66 16.16
CA ASP A 126 5.73 11.68 15.55
C ASP A 126 5.74 11.60 14.02
N THR A 127 4.58 11.39 13.40
CA THR A 127 4.45 11.38 11.94
C THR A 127 4.91 12.70 11.33
N PHE A 128 5.73 12.61 10.29
CA PHE A 128 6.27 13.77 9.59
C PHE A 128 6.37 13.51 8.10
N THR A 129 6.48 14.60 7.35
CA THR A 129 7.01 14.63 5.99
C THR A 129 8.22 15.53 5.93
N SER A 130 9.12 15.26 5.00
CA SER A 130 10.31 16.05 4.76
C SER A 130 10.64 16.02 3.29
N THR A 131 10.87 17.20 2.72
CA THR A 131 11.24 17.40 1.31
C THR A 131 12.44 18.32 1.14
N SER A 132 13.02 18.79 2.26
CA SER A 132 14.12 19.75 2.26
C SER A 132 14.99 19.61 3.51
N SER A 133 16.16 20.26 3.46
CA SER A 133 17.10 20.34 4.57
C SER A 133 17.46 21.80 4.85
N ASP A 134 17.88 22.09 6.09
CA ASP A 134 18.35 23.41 6.49
C ASP A 134 19.76 23.72 5.96
N ASP A 135 20.25 24.94 6.24
CA ASP A 135 21.59 25.39 5.84
C ASP A 135 22.74 24.52 6.39
N ARG A 136 22.47 23.64 7.37
CA ARG A 136 23.43 22.72 7.98
C ARG A 136 23.32 21.30 7.39
N GLY A 137 22.39 21.09 6.47
CA GLY A 137 22.07 19.79 5.89
C GLY A 137 21.23 18.90 6.81
N GLU A 138 20.68 19.44 7.90
CA GLU A 138 19.75 18.70 8.75
C GLU A 138 18.36 18.71 8.09
N GLU A 139 17.70 17.57 8.08
CA GLU A 139 16.38 17.39 7.52
C GLU A 139 15.33 18.31 8.19
N ILE A 140 14.54 19.03 7.39
CA ILE A 140 13.41 19.82 7.89
C ILE A 140 12.18 18.90 7.92
N ARG A 141 11.73 18.55 9.12
CA ARG A 141 10.59 17.67 9.35
C ARG A 141 9.35 18.46 9.70
N ASP A 142 8.36 18.39 8.83
CA ASP A 142 7.04 18.97 9.05
C ASP A 142 6.11 17.92 9.66
N THR A 143 5.67 18.16 10.88
CA THR A 143 4.68 17.29 11.54
C THR A 143 3.38 17.31 10.76
N ILE A 144 2.94 16.14 10.32
CA ILE A 144 1.74 16.01 9.50
C ILE A 144 0.87 14.86 10.00
N ALA A 145 -0.43 15.06 9.95
CA ALA A 145 -1.41 14.02 10.24
C ALA A 145 -1.91 13.42 8.93
N PHE A 146 -1.24 12.36 8.47
CA PHE A 146 -1.67 11.59 7.30
C PHE A 146 -3.10 11.07 7.48
N LYS A 147 -3.86 11.01 6.38
CA LYS A 147 -5.26 10.57 6.34
C LYS A 147 -5.46 9.54 5.25
N GLY A 148 -6.46 8.69 5.41
CA GLY A 148 -6.78 7.65 4.44
C GLY A 148 -5.69 6.58 4.36
N LEU A 149 -5.67 5.89 3.22
CA LEU A 149 -4.68 4.87 2.91
C LEU A 149 -3.38 5.50 2.38
N TYR A 150 -2.24 4.92 2.76
CA TYR A 150 -0.92 5.40 2.32
C TYR A 150 -0.06 4.27 1.71
N PHE A 151 0.10 3.14 2.41
CA PHE A 151 0.94 2.02 1.92
C PHE A 151 0.17 0.92 1.18
N LYS A 152 -1.06 0.64 1.62
CA LYS A 152 -1.87 -0.49 1.14
C LYS A 152 -3.35 -0.24 1.38
N PHE A 153 -4.16 -1.09 0.77
CA PHE A 153 -5.59 -1.21 1.03
C PHE A 153 -5.86 -2.19 2.18
N PRO A 154 -7.07 -2.18 2.76
CA PRO A 154 -7.46 -3.16 3.78
C PRO A 154 -7.30 -4.61 3.29
N PHE A 155 -7.07 -5.55 4.20
CA PHE A 155 -7.25 -6.96 3.87
C PHE A 155 -8.67 -7.22 3.37
N GLN A 156 -8.83 -8.12 2.40
CA GLN A 156 -10.12 -8.32 1.72
C GLN A 156 -10.66 -7.01 1.11
N THR A 157 -9.81 -6.31 0.36
CA THR A 157 -10.15 -5.07 -0.33
C THR A 157 -11.51 -5.21 -1.02
N GLU A 158 -12.46 -4.37 -0.63
CA GLU A 158 -13.78 -4.31 -1.24
C GLU A 158 -13.77 -3.44 -2.51
N GLN A 159 -14.68 -3.71 -3.44
CA GLN A 159 -14.87 -2.95 -4.67
C GLN A 159 -15.69 -1.68 -4.39
N LYS A 160 -15.09 -0.71 -3.70
CA LYS A 160 -15.70 0.57 -3.30
C LYS A 160 -14.70 1.72 -3.40
N THR A 161 -15.15 2.95 -3.21
CA THR A 161 -14.26 4.10 -3.09
C THR A 161 -13.54 4.09 -1.73
N TYR A 162 -12.27 4.48 -1.73
CA TYR A 162 -11.46 4.72 -0.53
C TYR A 162 -10.88 6.13 -0.58
N GLN A 163 -10.33 6.59 0.55
CA GLN A 163 -9.53 7.80 0.60
C GLN A 163 -8.05 7.39 0.52
N PHE A 164 -7.30 7.96 -0.40
CA PHE A 164 -5.87 7.66 -0.58
C PHE A 164 -5.06 8.95 -0.54
N TRP A 165 -4.00 8.93 0.26
CA TRP A 165 -3.15 10.08 0.50
C TRP A 165 -2.37 10.49 -0.75
N ASP A 166 -2.34 11.80 -1.03
CA ASP A 166 -1.45 12.39 -2.01
C ASP A 166 -0.47 13.35 -1.33
N GLY A 167 0.83 13.08 -1.49
CA GLY A 167 1.90 13.83 -0.82
C GLY A 167 2.08 15.25 -1.38
N SER A 168 1.83 15.45 -2.68
CA SER A 168 1.95 16.78 -3.30
C SER A 168 0.80 17.69 -2.91
N LEU A 169 -0.41 17.13 -2.81
CA LEU A 169 -1.59 17.88 -2.35
C LEU A 169 -1.63 18.04 -0.82
N GLY A 170 -1.00 17.13 -0.06
CA GLY A 170 -1.06 17.12 1.40
C GLY A 170 -2.43 16.69 1.95
N GLU A 171 -3.22 15.96 1.15
CA GLU A 171 -4.58 15.54 1.49
C GLU A 171 -4.88 14.12 1.01
N ALA A 172 -5.91 13.51 1.58
CA ALA A 172 -6.47 12.27 1.06
C ALA A 172 -7.64 12.58 0.13
N VAL A 173 -7.63 11.98 -1.06
CA VAL A 173 -8.65 12.17 -2.10
C VAL A 173 -9.26 10.82 -2.46
N ASP A 174 -10.49 10.84 -2.98
CA ASP A 174 -11.18 9.62 -3.41
C ASP A 174 -10.37 8.85 -4.46
N ILE A 175 -10.23 7.54 -4.24
CA ILE A 175 -9.74 6.57 -5.19
C ILE A 175 -10.83 5.52 -5.44
N ASP A 176 -11.24 5.35 -6.69
CA ASP A 176 -12.40 4.56 -7.06
C ASP A 176 -12.02 3.22 -7.67
N PHE A 177 -12.78 2.16 -7.37
CA PHE A 177 -12.69 0.90 -8.09
C PHE A 177 -13.16 1.06 -9.55
N LYS A 178 -12.33 0.63 -10.51
CA LYS A 178 -12.62 0.72 -11.95
C LYS A 178 -12.68 -0.63 -12.66
N GLY A 179 -12.33 -1.73 -12.00
CA GLY A 179 -12.46 -3.07 -12.58
C GLY A 179 -11.46 -4.06 -12.02
N THR A 180 -11.45 -5.26 -12.62
CA THR A 180 -10.55 -6.34 -12.26
C THR A 180 -9.66 -6.66 -13.45
N GLU A 181 -8.37 -6.82 -13.20
CA GLU A 181 -7.37 -7.18 -14.22
C GLU A 181 -6.42 -8.26 -13.69
N THR A 182 -5.78 -8.98 -14.61
CA THR A 182 -4.78 -9.99 -14.25
C THR A 182 -3.39 -9.48 -14.55
N ILE A 183 -2.55 -9.41 -13.52
CA ILE A 183 -1.13 -9.02 -13.61
C ILE A 183 -0.30 -10.21 -13.18
N GLU A 184 0.62 -10.68 -14.04
CA GLU A 184 1.50 -11.83 -13.73
C GLU A 184 0.74 -13.08 -13.21
N GLY A 185 -0.48 -13.30 -13.73
CA GLY A 185 -1.34 -14.42 -13.32
C GLY A 185 -2.10 -14.22 -12.01
N LEU A 186 -1.96 -13.05 -11.36
CA LEU A 186 -2.65 -12.66 -10.14
C LEU A 186 -3.87 -11.78 -10.47
N GLU A 187 -5.03 -12.11 -9.93
CA GLU A 187 -6.22 -11.26 -10.01
C GLU A 187 -6.01 -10.01 -9.14
N THR A 188 -6.21 -8.84 -9.73
CA THR A 188 -6.02 -7.55 -9.07
C THR A 188 -7.24 -6.65 -9.31
N TYR A 189 -7.53 -5.78 -8.35
CA TYR A 189 -8.52 -4.74 -8.46
C TYR A 189 -7.84 -3.44 -8.91
N ARG A 190 -8.30 -2.88 -10.02
CA ARG A 190 -7.80 -1.62 -10.56
C ARG A 190 -8.56 -0.46 -9.94
N PHE A 191 -7.83 0.46 -9.35
CA PHE A 191 -8.31 1.64 -8.68
C PHE A 191 -7.73 2.89 -9.35
N GLU A 192 -8.53 3.94 -9.54
CA GLU A 192 -8.08 5.20 -10.14
C GLU A 192 -8.46 6.39 -9.27
N GLN A 193 -7.50 7.29 -9.05
CA GLN A 193 -7.64 8.57 -8.37
C GLN A 193 -7.28 9.67 -9.36
N THR A 194 -8.11 10.70 -9.45
CA THR A 194 -7.87 11.86 -10.31
C THR A 194 -7.86 13.11 -9.46
N ILE A 195 -6.71 13.79 -9.47
CA ILE A 195 -6.51 15.09 -8.85
C ILE A 195 -6.53 16.12 -9.98
N PRO A 196 -7.57 16.96 -10.07
CA PRO A 196 -7.60 18.03 -11.07
C PRO A 196 -6.48 19.05 -10.77
N PRO A 197 -6.09 19.87 -11.76
CA PRO A 197 -5.14 20.97 -11.55
C PRO A 197 -5.52 21.79 -10.32
N SER A 198 -4.65 21.76 -9.32
CA SER A 198 -4.85 22.33 -7.99
C SER A 198 -3.61 23.11 -7.59
N ASP A 199 -3.82 24.28 -7.02
CA ASP A 199 -2.75 25.08 -6.42
C ASP A 199 -2.20 24.35 -5.17
N ILE A 200 -0.89 24.12 -5.15
CA ILE A 200 -0.16 23.46 -4.06
C ILE A 200 0.85 24.42 -3.39
N GLY A 201 0.65 25.73 -3.57
CA GLY A 201 1.44 26.80 -2.99
C GLY A 201 2.50 27.35 -3.94
N ASP A 202 3.31 28.27 -3.40
CA ASP A 202 4.13 29.14 -4.22
C ASP A 202 5.62 28.73 -4.20
N ILE A 203 6.32 29.09 -5.26
CA ILE A 203 7.79 29.14 -5.28
C ILE A 203 8.28 30.55 -5.58
N THR A 204 9.38 30.94 -4.94
CA THR A 204 10.08 32.19 -5.25
C THR A 204 11.37 31.85 -5.99
N ALA A 205 11.54 32.44 -7.18
CA ALA A 205 12.70 32.20 -8.01
C ALA A 205 12.98 33.40 -8.93
N PRO A 206 14.20 33.54 -9.48
CA PRO A 206 14.53 34.63 -10.39
C PRO A 206 13.63 34.64 -11.63
N ALA A 207 13.07 35.80 -11.98
CA ALA A 207 12.25 36.01 -13.17
C ALA A 207 12.95 35.51 -14.45
N SER A 208 14.27 35.67 -14.51
CA SER A 208 15.10 35.27 -15.64
C SER A 208 15.07 33.76 -15.93
N PHE A 209 14.79 32.91 -14.93
CA PHE A 209 14.69 31.46 -15.15
C PHE A 209 13.51 31.10 -16.05
N PHE A 210 12.43 31.89 -15.98
CA PHE A 210 11.17 31.61 -16.65
C PHE A 210 10.94 32.53 -17.87
N GLY A 211 11.95 33.30 -18.25
CA GLY A 211 11.85 34.26 -19.37
C GLY A 211 10.89 35.42 -19.11
N ILE A 212 10.62 35.73 -17.84
CA ILE A 212 9.73 36.84 -17.43
C ILE A 212 10.50 38.16 -17.52
N ASP A 213 9.92 39.17 -18.16
CA ASP A 213 10.50 40.51 -18.36
C ASP A 213 10.35 41.39 -17.09
N GLU A 214 10.87 40.89 -15.97
CA GLU A 214 10.96 41.59 -14.69
C GLU A 214 12.37 41.43 -14.08
N ASP A 215 12.78 42.40 -13.27
CA ASP A 215 14.04 42.34 -12.54
C ASP A 215 13.84 41.67 -11.17
N GLY A 216 14.69 40.69 -10.84
CA GLY A 216 14.74 40.08 -9.51
C GLY A 216 13.95 38.78 -9.38
N ASP A 217 13.53 38.47 -8.16
CA ASP A 217 12.76 37.27 -7.85
C ASP A 217 11.26 37.53 -8.00
N VAL A 218 10.56 36.55 -8.57
CA VAL A 218 9.10 36.53 -8.71
C VAL A 218 8.53 35.35 -7.92
N THR A 219 7.29 35.51 -7.48
CA THR A 219 6.50 34.44 -6.88
C THR A 219 5.65 33.78 -7.96
N LEU A 220 5.73 32.46 -8.04
CA LEU A 220 5.02 31.64 -9.02
C LEU A 220 4.12 30.66 -8.28
N ASP A 221 2.89 30.52 -8.74
CA ASP A 221 1.95 29.53 -8.23
C ASP A 221 2.36 28.16 -8.78
N ARG A 222 2.38 27.12 -7.94
CA ARG A 222 2.58 25.74 -8.41
C ARG A 222 1.23 25.08 -8.56
N VAL A 223 0.90 24.71 -9.79
CA VAL A 223 -0.34 23.99 -10.10
C VAL A 223 -0.01 22.54 -10.40
N TYR A 224 -0.57 21.63 -9.59
CA TYR A 224 -0.36 20.20 -9.66
C TYR A 224 -1.63 19.45 -10.08
N GLY A 225 -1.47 18.47 -10.95
CA GLY A 225 -2.50 17.50 -11.31
C GLY A 225 -1.91 16.11 -11.42
N ASN A 226 -2.72 15.10 -11.14
CA ASN A 226 -2.29 13.71 -11.19
C ASN A 226 -3.43 12.76 -11.50
N THR A 227 -3.18 11.77 -12.34
CA THR A 227 -4.01 10.56 -12.42
C THR A 227 -3.21 9.37 -11.93
N ARG A 228 -3.59 8.84 -10.77
CA ARG A 228 -2.97 7.67 -10.15
C ARG A 228 -3.82 6.43 -10.41
N THR A 229 -3.19 5.38 -10.92
CA THR A 229 -3.80 4.05 -11.09
C THR A 229 -3.05 3.02 -10.27
N LEU A 230 -3.77 2.31 -9.39
CA LEU A 230 -3.21 1.26 -8.53
C LEU A 230 -3.91 -0.08 -8.80
N TRP A 231 -3.13 -1.16 -8.88
CA TRP A 231 -3.64 -2.52 -9.01
C TRP A 231 -3.38 -3.30 -7.74
N ILE A 232 -4.45 -3.72 -7.08
CA ILE A 232 -4.43 -4.21 -5.71
C ILE A 232 -4.75 -5.70 -5.68
N GLU A 233 -3.92 -6.51 -5.02
CA GLU A 233 -4.29 -7.90 -4.74
C GLU A 233 -5.37 -7.92 -3.64
N PRO A 234 -6.56 -8.49 -3.89
CA PRO A 234 -7.73 -8.28 -3.04
C PRO A 234 -7.66 -8.97 -1.67
N GLU A 235 -6.96 -10.10 -1.51
CA GLU A 235 -6.92 -10.79 -0.21
C GLU A 235 -6.01 -10.06 0.80
N THR A 236 -4.85 -9.59 0.34
CA THR A 236 -3.80 -8.92 1.12
C THR A 236 -3.98 -7.40 1.18
N GLY A 237 -4.57 -6.80 0.15
CA GLY A 237 -4.70 -5.37 -0.03
C GLY A 237 -3.43 -4.67 -0.53
N VAL A 238 -2.42 -5.42 -0.99
CA VAL A 238 -1.14 -4.83 -1.41
C VAL A 238 -1.19 -4.32 -2.86
N ILE A 239 -0.51 -3.20 -3.10
CA ILE A 239 -0.32 -2.61 -4.43
C ILE A 239 0.69 -3.46 -5.21
N ILE A 240 0.22 -4.18 -6.22
CA ILE A 240 1.05 -5.00 -7.12
C ILE A 240 1.68 -4.14 -8.20
N ARG A 241 0.93 -3.17 -8.72
CA ARG A 241 1.38 -2.17 -9.70
C ARG A 241 0.84 -0.80 -9.32
N GLY A 242 1.68 0.22 -9.48
CA GLY A 242 1.28 1.63 -9.44
C GLY A 242 1.74 2.35 -10.70
N GLN A 243 0.94 3.31 -11.15
CA GLN A 243 1.28 4.23 -12.23
C GLN A 243 0.66 5.59 -11.94
N GLU A 244 1.37 6.65 -12.25
CA GLU A 244 0.91 8.04 -12.10
C GLU A 244 1.20 8.83 -13.36
N ASP A 245 0.23 9.62 -13.78
CA ASP A 245 0.35 10.62 -14.84
C ASP A 245 0.37 11.99 -14.16
N GLN A 246 1.56 12.49 -13.85
CA GLN A 246 1.76 13.72 -13.08
C GLN A 246 2.05 14.90 -13.99
N LEU A 247 1.42 16.04 -13.68
CA LEU A 247 1.72 17.33 -14.28
C LEU A 247 1.85 18.38 -13.16
N THR A 248 2.98 19.07 -13.10
CA THR A 248 3.19 20.25 -12.26
C THR A 248 3.70 21.38 -13.13
N VAL A 249 3.04 22.53 -13.07
CA VAL A 249 3.43 23.74 -13.79
C VAL A 249 3.66 24.89 -12.83
N ALA A 250 4.47 25.86 -13.25
CA ALA A 250 4.61 27.15 -12.60
C ALA A 250 3.79 28.18 -13.38
N GLU A 251 2.94 28.93 -12.68
CA GLU A 251 2.15 30.01 -13.23
C GLU A 251 2.61 31.36 -12.65
N TYR A 252 2.71 32.37 -13.50
CA TYR A 252 2.96 33.76 -13.11
C TYR A 252 1.77 34.60 -13.55
N GLU A 253 1.13 35.31 -12.62
CA GLU A 253 -0.10 36.09 -12.88
C GLU A 253 -1.22 35.29 -13.58
N GLY A 254 -1.31 33.98 -13.31
CA GLY A 254 -2.28 33.06 -13.90
C GLY A 254 -1.97 32.62 -15.34
N GLU A 255 -0.76 32.89 -15.84
CA GLU A 255 -0.24 32.33 -17.09
C GLU A 255 0.85 31.30 -16.79
N GLN A 256 0.76 30.12 -17.40
CA GLN A 256 1.81 29.11 -17.31
C GLN A 256 3.11 29.62 -17.94
N VAL A 257 4.18 29.68 -17.14
CA VAL A 257 5.52 30.11 -17.58
C VAL A 257 6.50 28.96 -17.73
N ALA A 258 6.27 27.83 -17.05
CA ALA A 258 7.07 26.63 -17.20
C ALA A 258 6.32 25.36 -16.77
N THR A 259 6.73 24.25 -17.36
CA THR A 259 6.42 22.89 -16.93
C THR A 259 7.50 22.44 -15.95
N LEU A 260 7.16 22.32 -14.67
CA LEU A 260 8.10 21.85 -13.65
C LEU A 260 8.32 20.34 -13.76
N THR A 261 7.25 19.59 -14.00
CA THR A 261 7.29 18.13 -14.19
C THR A 261 6.08 17.70 -15.03
N ASP A 262 6.31 16.91 -16.07
CA ASP A 262 5.28 16.20 -16.83
C ASP A 262 5.81 14.78 -17.11
N VAL A 263 5.22 13.78 -16.48
CA VAL A 263 5.69 12.40 -16.55
C VAL A 263 4.57 11.39 -16.30
N THR A 264 4.56 10.34 -17.12
CA THR A 264 3.94 9.07 -16.76
C THR A 264 5.00 8.18 -16.12
N ILE A 265 4.91 7.96 -14.81
CA ILE A 265 5.85 7.15 -14.04
C ILE A 265 5.13 5.96 -13.42
N GLY A 266 5.73 4.77 -13.45
CA GLY A 266 5.10 3.59 -12.86
C GLY A 266 6.08 2.48 -12.55
N TYR A 267 5.65 1.50 -11.75
CA TYR A 267 6.50 0.38 -11.33
C TYR A 267 7.10 -0.32 -12.54
N ASN A 268 8.41 -0.56 -12.49
CA ASN A 268 9.08 -1.27 -13.55
C ASN A 268 8.70 -2.77 -13.57
N PRO A 269 8.98 -3.50 -14.65
CA PRO A 269 8.57 -4.91 -14.77
C PRO A 269 9.12 -5.83 -13.67
N GLU A 270 10.32 -5.56 -13.16
CA GLU A 270 10.94 -6.33 -12.08
C GLU A 270 10.16 -6.14 -10.77
N THR A 271 9.89 -4.89 -10.39
CA THR A 271 9.08 -4.55 -9.20
C THR A 271 7.69 -5.19 -9.27
N ILE A 272 7.01 -5.12 -10.43
CA ILE A 272 5.68 -5.72 -10.61
C ILE A 272 5.74 -7.24 -10.41
N LYS A 273 6.73 -7.90 -11.01
CA LYS A 273 6.90 -9.34 -10.93
C LYS A 273 7.21 -9.79 -9.51
N ASP A 274 8.15 -9.13 -8.83
CA ASP A 274 8.55 -9.47 -7.46
C ASP A 274 7.38 -9.28 -6.48
N ASN A 275 6.60 -8.21 -6.66
CA ASN A 275 5.36 -8.01 -5.90
C ASN A 275 4.35 -9.14 -6.16
N ALA A 276 4.10 -9.47 -7.43
CA ALA A 276 3.14 -10.52 -7.78
C ALA A 276 3.55 -11.89 -7.21
N GLU A 277 4.83 -12.28 -7.33
CA GLU A 277 5.34 -13.55 -6.80
C GLU A 277 5.24 -13.60 -5.27
N THR A 278 5.64 -12.53 -4.59
CA THR A 278 5.62 -12.45 -3.11
C THR A 278 4.19 -12.52 -2.57
N TYR A 279 3.29 -11.70 -3.10
CA TYR A 279 1.95 -11.56 -2.55
C TYR A 279 0.96 -12.61 -3.05
N SER A 280 1.20 -13.26 -4.19
CA SER A 280 0.38 -14.41 -4.64
C SER A 280 0.40 -15.57 -3.63
N ALA A 281 1.57 -15.86 -3.05
CA ALA A 281 1.71 -16.90 -2.04
C ALA A 281 0.96 -16.54 -0.75
N LEU A 282 1.10 -15.30 -0.28
CA LEU A 282 0.41 -14.80 0.92
C LEU A 282 -1.11 -14.74 0.73
N ALA A 283 -1.56 -14.23 -0.41
CA ALA A 283 -2.96 -14.21 -0.80
C ALA A 283 -3.58 -15.61 -0.79
N THR A 284 -2.87 -16.60 -1.36
CA THR A 284 -3.31 -18.00 -1.36
C THR A 284 -3.44 -18.56 0.05
N GLN A 285 -2.48 -18.27 0.93
CA GLN A 285 -2.52 -18.71 2.33
C GLN A 285 -3.70 -18.07 3.09
N LEU A 286 -3.89 -16.76 2.96
CA LEU A 286 -5.00 -16.04 3.58
C LEU A 286 -6.34 -16.57 3.09
N LYS A 287 -6.49 -16.77 1.77
CA LYS A 287 -7.70 -17.35 1.16
C LYS A 287 -7.96 -18.78 1.62
N ALA A 288 -6.91 -19.59 1.76
CA ALA A 288 -7.02 -20.95 2.27
C ALA A 288 -7.57 -20.96 3.70
N ILE A 289 -7.06 -20.09 4.58
CA ILE A 289 -7.47 -20.01 5.98
C ILE A 289 -8.88 -19.42 6.11
N ARG A 290 -9.21 -18.44 5.27
CA ARG A 290 -10.52 -17.77 5.26
C ARG A 290 -11.64 -18.65 4.70
N ILE A 291 -11.37 -19.39 3.62
CA ILE A 291 -12.40 -20.05 2.81
C ILE A 291 -12.19 -21.56 2.76
N TRP A 292 -11.03 -22.04 2.30
CA TRP A 292 -10.85 -23.46 1.96
C TRP A 292 -10.83 -24.37 3.18
N VAL A 293 -10.09 -24.00 4.23
CA VAL A 293 -10.00 -24.76 5.48
C VAL A 293 -11.35 -24.79 6.20
N PRO A 294 -12.08 -23.66 6.37
CA PRO A 294 -13.40 -23.69 6.96
C PRO A 294 -14.42 -24.52 6.17
N ILE A 295 -14.49 -24.37 4.84
CA ILE A 295 -15.46 -25.11 4.02
C ILE A 295 -15.10 -26.59 3.94
N GLY A 296 -13.85 -26.92 3.63
CA GLY A 296 -13.39 -28.30 3.53
C GLY A 296 -13.48 -29.03 4.87
N GLY A 297 -13.09 -28.36 5.96
CA GLY A 297 -13.23 -28.86 7.31
C GLY A 297 -14.69 -29.04 7.73
N ALA A 298 -15.58 -28.11 7.38
CA ALA A 298 -17.01 -28.25 7.65
C ALA A 298 -17.59 -29.49 6.95
N ILE A 299 -17.33 -29.66 5.66
CA ILE A 299 -17.83 -30.80 4.87
C ILE A 299 -17.29 -32.12 5.43
N LEU A 300 -15.97 -32.22 5.61
CA LEU A 300 -15.32 -33.43 6.11
C LEU A 300 -15.79 -33.76 7.53
N GLY A 301 -15.87 -32.75 8.40
CA GLY A 301 -16.36 -32.89 9.77
C GLY A 301 -17.79 -33.44 9.83
N LEU A 302 -18.70 -32.89 9.01
CA LEU A 302 -20.08 -33.37 8.93
C LEU A 302 -20.18 -34.80 8.38
N ILE A 303 -19.39 -35.16 7.37
CA ILE A 303 -19.34 -36.52 6.83
C ILE A 303 -18.89 -37.51 7.91
N LEU A 304 -17.82 -37.19 8.63
CA LEU A 304 -17.28 -38.03 9.70
C LEU A 304 -18.26 -38.18 10.87
N LEU A 305 -18.96 -37.10 11.24
CA LEU A 305 -20.02 -37.14 12.24
C LEU A 305 -21.18 -38.06 11.82
N ALA A 306 -21.67 -37.91 10.59
CA ALA A 306 -22.75 -38.74 10.07
C ALA A 306 -22.35 -40.22 10.00
N ALA A 307 -21.15 -40.53 9.48
CA ALA A 307 -20.63 -41.89 9.43
C ALA A 307 -20.45 -42.50 10.83
N GLY A 308 -19.88 -41.72 11.77
CA GLY A 308 -19.74 -42.13 13.16
C GLY A 308 -21.09 -42.43 13.83
N LEU A 309 -22.10 -41.58 13.59
CA LEU A 309 -23.46 -41.77 14.10
C LEU A 309 -24.14 -43.01 13.51
N VAL A 310 -24.04 -43.22 12.20
CA VAL A 310 -24.58 -44.42 11.53
C VAL A 310 -23.96 -45.70 12.08
N LEU A 311 -22.64 -45.73 12.31
CA LEU A 311 -21.96 -46.88 12.89
C LEU A 311 -22.40 -47.14 14.33
N LEU A 312 -22.57 -46.09 15.15
CA LEU A 312 -23.10 -46.21 16.51
C LEU A 312 -24.53 -46.77 16.53
N LEU A 313 -25.39 -46.32 15.62
CA LEU A 313 -26.77 -46.78 15.49
C LEU A 313 -26.86 -48.23 14.98
N ARG A 314 -25.97 -48.64 14.06
CA ARG A 314 -25.88 -50.03 13.58
C ARG A 314 -25.41 -50.99 14.67
N ASN A 315 -24.42 -50.61 15.47
CA ASN A 315 -23.89 -51.47 16.52
C ASN A 315 -24.91 -51.72 17.65
N ARG A 316 -25.73 -50.71 17.98
CA ARG A 316 -26.83 -50.84 18.95
C ARG A 316 -27.94 -51.81 18.52
N ARG A 317 -28.10 -52.08 17.22
CA ARG A 317 -29.08 -53.06 16.71
C ARG A 317 -28.56 -54.51 16.75
N GLN A 318 -27.27 -54.73 17.00
CA GLN A 318 -26.66 -56.05 17.01
C GLN A 318 -26.43 -56.63 18.41
N GLU A 319 -26.77 -55.92 19.49
CA GLU A 319 -26.79 -56.54 20.83
C GLU A 319 -27.96 -57.55 20.93
N PRO A 320 -27.70 -58.85 21.07
CA PRO A 320 -28.76 -59.83 21.30
C PRO A 320 -29.31 -59.64 22.70
N SER A 321 -30.63 -59.62 22.86
CA SER A 321 -31.26 -59.62 24.17
C SER A 321 -30.79 -60.84 24.97
N LEU A 322 -29.97 -60.63 25.99
CA LEU A 322 -29.71 -61.64 27.01
C LEU A 322 -31.03 -61.87 27.77
N LYS A 323 -31.76 -62.91 27.37
CA LYS A 323 -32.90 -63.40 28.16
C LYS A 323 -32.36 -63.91 29.51
N PRO A 324 -32.99 -63.56 30.64
CA PRO A 324 -32.64 -64.16 31.93
C PRO A 324 -32.91 -65.67 31.86
N LYS A 325 -31.92 -66.50 32.23
CA LYS A 325 -32.20 -67.88 32.63
C LYS A 325 -32.75 -67.83 34.06
N LEU A 326 -33.83 -68.59 34.26
CA LEU A 326 -34.62 -68.71 35.49
C LEU A 326 -33.79 -68.86 36.77
#